data_AF-A0A2V2VQV0-F1
#
_entry.id   AF-A0A2V2VQV0-F1
#
_cell.length_a   1.000
_cell.length_b   1.000
_cell.length_c   1.000
_cell.angle_alpha   90.00
_cell.angle_beta   90.00
_cell.angle_gamma   90.00
#
_symmetry.space_group_name_H-M   'P 1'
#
loop_
_entity.id
_entity.type
_entity.pdbx_description
1 polymer ?
#
loop_
_entity_poly.entity_id
_entity_poly.type
_entity_poly.pdbx_seq_one_letter_code
_entity_poly.pdbx_strand_id
1 'polypeptide(L)'
;MQKGMRVSETVLNVRLPAMNAVRVIDVGAAEFLSECRKLSVLDGKTPVFYHRIQTTHYCSIEVLLGLGWTSSADMWSLGCMIPELLTGDCIFMPQDDLEHIALMQHIIGPFDIPESNGQSETIVRRVFAKGRYFESYFDTNTMQLEWPYRFNRSSSSSSQRRRRIISLEDIHYVVSRPTLQEVLEPFPQLYDLCRRLLDYDPLRRITATEALQHPFFTLTP
;
A
#
# COMPACT_ATOMS: atom_id res chain seq x y z
N MET A 1 -30.78 -4.64 -13.76
CA MET A 1 -30.29 -4.89 -15.13
C MET A 1 -28.79 -4.69 -15.14
N GLN A 2 -28.01 -5.77 -15.02
CA GLN A 2 -26.54 -5.72 -15.05
C GLN A 2 -26.08 -5.53 -16.50
N LYS A 3 -25.36 -4.43 -16.75
CA LYS A 3 -24.68 -4.21 -18.03
C LYS A 3 -23.30 -4.83 -17.90
N GLY A 4 -23.18 -6.10 -18.31
CA GLY A 4 -21.89 -6.79 -18.37
C GLY A 4 -20.93 -6.03 -19.28
N MET A 5 -19.77 -5.67 -18.74
CA MET A 5 -18.69 -5.06 -19.49
C MET A 5 -18.10 -6.13 -20.40
N ARG A 6 -18.50 -6.15 -21.69
CA ARG A 6 -17.82 -6.97 -22.70
C ARG A 6 -16.45 -6.33 -22.92
N VAL A 7 -15.38 -7.02 -22.53
CA VAL A 7 -14.04 -6.73 -23.03
C VAL A 7 -14.07 -7.03 -24.53
N SER A 8 -14.28 -5.98 -25.32
CA SER A 8 -14.00 -6.01 -26.75
C SER A 8 -12.52 -6.35 -26.89
N GLU A 9 -12.20 -7.45 -27.58
CA GLU A 9 -10.84 -7.73 -28.10
C GLU A 9 -10.45 -6.62 -29.08
N THR A 10 -10.14 -5.46 -28.52
CA THR A 10 -9.63 -4.34 -29.26
C THR A 10 -8.17 -4.64 -29.43
N VAL A 11 -7.81 -5.24 -30.57
CA VAL A 11 -6.41 -5.39 -30.97
C VAL A 11 -5.85 -3.98 -31.08
N LEU A 12 -5.20 -3.53 -30.02
CA LEU A 12 -4.46 -2.29 -29.98
C LEU A 12 -3.27 -2.47 -30.92
N ASN A 13 -3.44 -2.01 -32.16
CA ASN A 13 -2.39 -2.03 -33.17
C ASN A 13 -1.38 -0.90 -32.88
N VAL A 14 -0.70 -1.05 -31.74
CA VAL A 14 0.29 -0.10 -31.23
C VAL A 14 1.66 -0.64 -31.61
N ARG A 15 2.50 0.20 -32.20
CA ARG A 15 3.90 -0.15 -32.43
C ARG A 15 4.56 -0.34 -31.07
N LEU A 16 5.00 -1.55 -30.79
CA LEU A 16 5.80 -1.82 -29.61
C LEU A 16 7.11 -1.01 -29.66
N PRO A 17 7.64 -0.61 -28.50
CA PRO A 17 8.95 0.01 -28.42
C PRO A 17 10.02 -0.86 -29.10
N ALA A 18 11.04 -0.22 -29.69
CA ALA A 18 12.18 -0.93 -30.26
C ALA A 18 12.92 -1.82 -29.22
N MET A 19 12.81 -1.47 -27.94
CA MET A 19 13.27 -2.26 -26.81
C MET A 19 12.23 -2.22 -25.69
N ASN A 20 11.86 -3.38 -25.17
CA ASN A 20 10.99 -3.56 -24.01
C ASN A 20 11.76 -3.90 -22.73
N ALA A 21 13.09 -3.81 -22.77
CA ALA A 21 13.94 -4.02 -21.59
C ALA A 21 13.77 -2.87 -20.60
N VAL A 22 13.47 -3.20 -19.35
CA VAL A 22 13.36 -2.24 -18.25
C VAL A 22 14.61 -2.31 -17.38
N ARG A 23 15.09 -1.17 -16.89
CA ARG A 23 16.20 -1.07 -15.95
C ARG A 23 15.84 -0.14 -14.80
N VAL A 24 16.23 -0.53 -13.58
CA VAL A 24 16.14 0.35 -12.41
C VAL A 24 17.19 1.44 -12.55
N ILE A 25 16.78 2.68 -12.30
CA ILE A 25 17.61 3.89 -12.34
C ILE A 25 17.33 4.74 -11.09
N ASP A 26 18.05 5.85 -10.96
CA ASP A 26 17.90 6.81 -9.87
C ASP A 26 18.07 6.20 -8.47
N VAL A 27 19.28 5.71 -8.21
CA VAL A 27 19.69 5.13 -6.92
C VAL A 27 20.13 6.20 -5.91
N GLY A 28 19.77 7.47 -6.12
CA GLY A 28 20.20 8.59 -5.26
C GLY A 28 19.62 8.55 -3.84
N ALA A 29 18.50 7.85 -3.65
CA ALA A 29 17.86 7.62 -2.35
C ALA A 29 18.08 6.19 -1.81
N ALA A 30 18.97 5.41 -2.43
CA ALA A 30 19.26 4.04 -1.99
C ALA A 30 20.08 4.05 -0.69
N GLU A 31 19.81 3.07 0.17
CA GLU A 31 20.45 2.93 1.49
C GLU A 31 21.02 1.52 1.67
N PHE A 32 22.11 1.40 2.43
CA PHE A 32 22.72 0.11 2.74
C PHE A 32 22.21 -0.44 4.06
N LEU A 33 21.42 -1.52 4.02
CA LEU A 33 20.91 -2.18 5.23
C LEU A 33 22.02 -2.61 6.21
N SER A 34 23.23 -2.89 5.71
CA SER A 34 24.41 -3.22 6.53
C SER A 34 24.87 -2.07 7.45
N GLU A 35 24.51 -0.83 7.13
CA GLU A 35 24.85 0.34 7.94
C GLU A 35 23.78 0.65 9.00
N CYS A 36 22.63 -0.02 8.92
CA CYS A 36 21.54 0.20 9.84
C CYS A 36 21.84 -0.36 11.24
N ARG A 37 21.69 0.47 12.27
CA ARG A 37 21.88 0.12 13.68
C ARG A 37 20.57 -0.04 14.46
N LYS A 38 19.44 0.29 13.85
CA LYS A 38 18.12 0.25 14.50
C LYS A 38 17.37 -1.01 14.08
N LEU A 39 16.63 -1.59 15.02
CA LEU A 39 15.86 -2.80 14.78
C LEU A 39 14.38 -2.48 14.66
N SER A 40 13.66 -3.30 13.88
CA SER A 40 12.22 -3.20 13.68
C SER A 40 11.49 -3.45 14.99
N VAL A 41 10.48 -2.62 15.27
CA VAL A 41 9.57 -2.83 16.41
C VAL A 41 8.64 -4.03 16.20
N LEU A 42 8.56 -4.56 14.97
CA LEU A 42 7.69 -5.68 14.66
C LEU A 42 8.27 -7.01 15.13
N ASP A 43 9.58 -7.23 14.97
CA ASP A 43 10.26 -8.49 15.30
C ASP A 43 11.50 -8.35 16.21
N GLY A 44 11.97 -7.14 16.48
CA GLY A 44 13.17 -6.88 17.28
C GLY A 44 14.48 -7.41 16.67
N LYS A 45 14.49 -7.74 15.37
CA LYS A 45 15.61 -8.43 14.70
C LYS A 45 16.00 -7.80 13.38
N THR A 46 15.02 -7.33 12.60
CA THR A 46 15.27 -6.83 11.25
C THR A 46 15.84 -5.40 11.30
N PRO A 47 16.99 -5.11 10.68
CA PRO A 47 17.52 -3.74 10.59
C PRO A 47 16.61 -2.84 9.75
N VAL A 48 16.26 -1.65 10.25
CA VAL A 48 15.32 -0.73 9.58
C VAL A 48 15.72 0.75 9.65
N PHE A 49 15.44 1.49 8.60
CA PHE A 49 15.55 2.95 8.59
C PHE A 49 14.22 3.60 8.96
N TYR A 50 14.27 4.81 9.53
CA TYR A 50 13.09 5.51 10.06
C TYR A 50 12.88 6.91 9.47
N HIS A 51 13.77 7.36 8.57
CA HIS A 51 13.58 8.61 7.85
C HIS A 51 12.56 8.38 6.73
N ARG A 52 11.87 9.44 6.30
CA ARG A 52 10.83 9.33 5.26
C ARG A 52 11.50 9.11 3.90
N ILE A 53 11.00 8.14 3.15
CA ILE A 53 11.40 7.80 1.78
C ILE A 53 10.16 7.67 0.90
N GLN A 54 10.36 7.26 -0.36
CA GLN A 54 9.34 7.03 -1.39
C GLN A 54 8.61 8.30 -1.83
N THR A 55 8.21 8.32 -3.10
CA THR A 55 7.23 9.30 -3.58
C THR A 55 5.85 8.94 -3.01
N THR A 56 5.05 9.94 -2.66
CA THR A 56 3.78 9.77 -1.93
C THR A 56 2.88 8.68 -2.49
N HIS A 57 2.69 8.59 -3.82
CA HIS A 57 1.78 7.62 -4.46
C HIS A 57 2.20 6.14 -4.29
N TYR A 58 3.48 5.91 -4.02
CA TYR A 58 4.07 4.57 -3.86
C TYR A 58 4.49 4.31 -2.41
N CYS A 59 4.17 5.22 -1.49
CA CYS A 59 4.62 5.15 -0.11
C CYS A 59 3.91 4.01 0.63
N SER A 60 4.70 3.16 1.26
CA SER A 60 4.22 1.99 2.00
C SER A 60 3.60 2.35 3.35
N ILE A 61 2.69 1.49 3.83
CA ILE A 61 2.02 1.69 5.12
C ILE A 61 3.01 1.77 6.30
N GLU A 62 4.11 0.99 6.27
CA GLU A 62 5.14 1.04 7.31
C GLU A 62 5.90 2.37 7.35
N VAL A 63 6.07 3.02 6.19
CA VAL A 63 6.69 4.35 6.11
C VAL A 63 5.71 5.41 6.63
N LEU A 64 4.44 5.36 6.22
CA LEU A 64 3.40 6.28 6.69
C LEU A 64 3.18 6.21 8.20
N LEU A 65 3.22 5.00 8.78
CA LEU A 65 3.05 4.79 10.22
C LEU A 65 4.34 4.95 11.03
N GLY A 66 5.50 5.07 10.35
CA GLY A 66 6.79 5.22 11.01
C GLY A 66 7.23 3.96 11.75
N LEU A 67 6.90 2.78 11.23
CA LEU A 67 7.30 1.45 11.74
C LEU A 67 8.77 1.10 11.43
N GLY A 68 9.38 1.88 10.54
CA GLY A 68 10.68 1.59 9.96
C GLY A 68 10.53 0.74 8.69
N TRP A 69 11.47 0.87 7.77
CA TRP A 69 11.38 0.25 6.45
C TRP A 69 12.66 -0.47 6.04
N THR A 70 12.51 -1.41 5.12
CA THR A 70 13.56 -2.19 4.43
C THR A 70 13.26 -2.26 2.93
N SER A 71 13.88 -3.19 2.20
CA SER A 71 13.49 -3.54 0.84
C SER A 71 12.02 -3.98 0.70
N SER A 72 11.33 -4.33 1.80
CA SER A 72 9.87 -4.52 1.80
C SER A 72 9.13 -3.31 1.21
N ALA A 73 9.62 -2.09 1.45
CA ALA A 73 9.01 -0.87 0.93
C ALA A 73 9.09 -0.80 -0.61
N ASP A 74 10.18 -1.30 -1.20
CA ASP A 74 10.31 -1.38 -2.67
C ASP A 74 9.31 -2.38 -3.26
N MET A 75 9.08 -3.50 -2.56
CA MET A 75 8.07 -4.49 -2.97
C MET A 75 6.65 -3.90 -2.93
N TRP A 76 6.36 -3.02 -1.97
CA TRP A 76 5.11 -2.25 -1.95
C TRP A 76 5.02 -1.30 -3.14
N SER A 77 6.08 -0.52 -3.43
CA SER A 77 6.11 0.36 -4.61
C SER A 77 5.84 -0.41 -5.91
N LEU A 78 6.40 -1.61 -6.05
CA LEU A 78 6.14 -2.50 -7.18
C LEU A 78 4.67 -2.93 -7.23
N GLY A 79 4.09 -3.28 -6.08
CA GLY A 79 2.66 -3.60 -5.96
C GLY A 79 1.75 -2.45 -6.43
N CYS A 80 2.13 -1.19 -6.17
CA CYS A 80 1.42 -0.01 -6.65
C CYS A 80 1.57 0.19 -8.17
N MET A 81 2.77 -0.07 -8.72
CA MET A 81 3.07 0.13 -10.14
C MET A 81 2.35 -0.86 -11.06
N ILE A 82 2.13 -2.11 -10.64
CA ILE A 82 1.52 -3.14 -11.50
C ILE A 82 0.13 -2.74 -12.04
N PRO A 83 -0.87 -2.38 -11.20
CA PRO A 83 -2.17 -1.94 -11.70
C PRO A 83 -2.06 -0.65 -12.51
N GLU A 84 -1.14 0.25 -12.16
CA GLU A 84 -0.88 1.48 -12.92
C GLU A 84 -0.35 1.20 -14.33
N LEU A 85 0.49 0.16 -14.51
CA LEU A 85 0.95 -0.26 -15.84
C LEU A 85 -0.20 -0.76 -16.73
N LEU A 86 -1.30 -1.24 -16.14
CA LEU A 86 -2.48 -1.71 -16.88
C LEU A 86 -3.46 -0.56 -17.18
N THR A 87 -3.66 0.34 -16.23
CA THR A 87 -4.69 1.39 -16.32
C THR A 87 -4.14 2.70 -16.88
N GLY A 88 -2.85 2.96 -16.73
CA GLY A 88 -2.22 4.27 -16.98
C GLY A 88 -2.40 5.27 -15.83
N ASP A 89 -3.09 4.90 -14.75
CA ASP A 89 -3.39 5.76 -13.61
C ASP A 89 -2.80 5.18 -12.32
N CYS A 90 -2.15 6.03 -11.51
CA CYS A 90 -1.69 5.64 -10.19
C CYS A 90 -2.85 5.07 -9.36
N ILE A 91 -2.63 3.91 -8.73
CA ILE A 91 -3.66 3.28 -7.89
C ILE A 91 -4.00 4.14 -6.66
N PHE A 92 -3.00 4.83 -6.10
CA PHE A 92 -3.14 5.81 -5.04
C PHE A 92 -2.72 7.21 -5.51
N MET A 93 -3.62 8.20 -5.40
CA MET A 93 -3.27 9.61 -5.53
C MET A 93 -3.91 10.41 -4.38
N PRO A 94 -3.30 10.37 -3.18
CA PRO A 94 -3.83 11.03 -2.00
C PRO A 94 -3.45 12.50 -1.93
N GLN A 95 -4.27 13.30 -1.24
CA GLN A 95 -3.93 14.67 -0.84
C GLN A 95 -3.05 14.71 0.42
N ASP A 96 -3.21 13.75 1.33
CA ASP A 96 -2.42 13.64 2.56
C ASP A 96 -2.30 12.18 3.04
N ASP A 97 -1.48 11.96 4.07
CA ASP A 97 -1.20 10.62 4.60
C ASP A 97 -2.46 9.92 5.14
N LEU A 98 -3.47 10.64 5.66
CA LEU A 98 -4.70 10.03 6.18
C LEU A 98 -5.58 9.54 5.02
N GLU A 99 -5.76 10.37 3.99
CA GLU A 99 -6.46 9.97 2.77
C GLU A 99 -5.73 8.81 2.07
N HIS A 100 -4.39 8.77 2.12
CA HIS A 100 -3.62 7.65 1.58
C HIS A 100 -3.97 6.33 2.29
N ILE A 101 -4.02 6.32 3.61
CA ILE A 101 -4.40 5.12 4.37
C ILE A 101 -5.87 4.74 4.11
N ALA A 102 -6.76 5.72 3.93
CA ALA A 102 -8.14 5.46 3.55
C ALA A 102 -8.26 4.82 2.15
N LEU A 103 -7.48 5.30 1.17
CA LEU A 103 -7.39 4.69 -0.15
C LEU A 103 -6.85 3.25 -0.06
N MET A 104 -5.83 2.99 0.77
CA MET A 104 -5.33 1.63 0.99
C MET A 104 -6.45 0.72 1.51
N GLN A 105 -7.18 1.13 2.55
CA GLN A 105 -8.28 0.36 3.13
C GLN A 105 -9.39 0.07 2.12
N HIS A 106 -9.75 1.07 1.31
CA HIS A 106 -10.80 0.95 0.29
C HIS A 106 -10.36 0.04 -0.87
N ILE A 107 -9.17 0.28 -1.42
CA ILE A 107 -8.74 -0.37 -2.66
C ILE A 107 -8.21 -1.78 -2.43
N ILE A 108 -7.35 -1.97 -1.42
CA ILE A 108 -6.71 -3.28 -1.16
C ILE A 108 -7.64 -4.16 -0.31
N GLY A 109 -8.32 -3.56 0.66
CA GLY A 109 -9.26 -4.24 1.54
C GLY A 109 -9.11 -3.90 3.02
N PRO A 110 -10.00 -4.43 3.88
CA PRO A 110 -10.19 -3.94 5.23
C PRO A 110 -9.04 -4.33 6.17
N PHE A 111 -8.73 -3.45 7.12
CA PHE A 111 -7.72 -3.72 8.15
C PHE A 111 -8.24 -4.58 9.32
N ASP A 112 -9.55 -4.68 9.49
CA ASP A 112 -10.16 -5.25 10.70
C ASP A 112 -10.62 -6.69 10.55
N ILE A 113 -10.35 -7.32 9.40
CA ILE A 113 -10.64 -8.74 9.23
C ILE A 113 -9.56 -9.56 9.96
N PRO A 114 -9.94 -10.42 10.93
CA PRO A 114 -9.01 -11.36 11.53
C PRO A 114 -8.46 -12.29 10.44
N GLU A 115 -7.15 -12.53 10.45
CA GLU A 115 -6.56 -13.35 9.41
C GLU A 115 -7.07 -14.81 9.48
N SER A 116 -7.39 -15.37 8.33
CA SER A 116 -8.01 -16.71 8.20
C SER A 116 -7.10 -17.87 8.64
N ASN A 117 -5.86 -17.59 9.00
CA ASN A 117 -4.80 -18.54 9.35
C ASN A 117 -4.71 -18.85 10.86
N GLY A 118 -5.76 -18.54 11.63
CA GLY A 118 -5.86 -18.88 13.06
C GLY A 118 -5.26 -17.84 14.01
N GLN A 119 -4.79 -16.69 13.50
CA GLN A 119 -4.50 -15.54 14.35
C GLN A 119 -5.79 -14.77 14.65
N SER A 120 -6.17 -14.68 15.93
CA SER A 120 -7.35 -13.91 16.35
C SER A 120 -7.16 -12.38 16.27
N GLU A 121 -5.93 -11.90 16.03
CA GLU A 121 -5.61 -10.47 16.07
C GLU A 121 -5.61 -9.84 14.66
N THR A 122 -6.16 -8.62 14.55
CA THR A 122 -6.21 -7.86 13.30
C THR A 122 -4.84 -7.26 12.95
N ILE A 123 -4.61 -6.94 11.67
CA ILE A 123 -3.36 -6.28 11.25
C ILE A 123 -3.15 -4.94 11.98
N VAL A 124 -4.24 -4.24 12.29
CA VAL A 124 -4.17 -2.97 13.03
C VAL A 124 -3.48 -3.17 14.37
N ARG A 125 -3.90 -4.15 15.18
CA ARG A 125 -3.30 -4.39 16.49
C ARG A 125 -1.90 -4.98 16.38
N ARG A 126 -1.73 -5.94 15.48
CA ARG A 126 -0.47 -6.69 15.30
C ARG A 126 0.67 -5.82 14.78
N VAL A 127 0.36 -4.91 13.85
CA VAL A 127 1.34 -4.13 13.09
C VAL A 127 1.12 -2.62 13.27
N PHE A 128 -0.04 -2.08 12.92
CA PHE A 128 -0.21 -0.62 12.82
C PHE A 128 -0.09 0.09 14.17
N ALA A 129 -0.62 -0.49 15.24
CA ALA A 129 -0.58 0.04 16.60
C ALA A 129 0.84 0.20 17.15
N LYS A 130 1.84 -0.44 16.53
CA LYS A 130 3.26 -0.29 16.87
C LYS A 130 3.91 0.93 16.20
N GLY A 131 3.21 1.59 15.27
CA GLY A 131 3.72 2.71 14.49
C GLY A 131 3.77 4.01 15.30
N ARG A 132 4.86 4.77 15.15
CA ARG A 132 5.05 6.08 15.82
C ARG A 132 3.95 7.09 15.50
N TYR A 133 3.30 6.95 14.35
CA TYR A 133 2.25 7.85 13.90
C TYR A 133 0.84 7.24 13.99
N PHE A 134 0.67 6.10 14.67
CA PHE A 134 -0.63 5.41 14.78
C PHE A 134 -1.76 6.35 15.24
N GLU A 135 -1.56 7.05 16.36
CA GLU A 135 -2.55 8.00 16.93
C GLU A 135 -2.84 9.22 16.03
N SER A 136 -2.04 9.42 14.97
CA SER A 136 -2.33 10.45 13.98
C SER A 136 -3.39 10.03 12.97
N TYR A 137 -3.73 8.75 12.89
CA TYR A 137 -4.63 8.20 11.88
C TYR A 137 -5.70 7.26 12.44
N PHE A 138 -5.47 6.60 13.58
CA PHE A 138 -6.36 5.60 14.16
C PHE A 138 -6.81 5.99 15.57
N ASP A 139 -8.03 5.61 15.93
CA ASP A 139 -8.55 5.74 17.29
C ASP A 139 -7.95 4.63 18.17
N THR A 140 -7.31 5.03 19.27
CA THR A 140 -6.59 4.12 20.16
C THR A 140 -7.48 3.15 20.95
N ASN A 141 -8.78 3.45 21.08
CA ASN A 141 -9.73 2.64 21.83
C ASN A 141 -10.41 1.62 20.91
N THR A 142 -10.90 2.09 19.75
CA THR A 142 -11.64 1.26 18.81
C THR A 142 -10.72 0.54 17.82
N MET A 143 -9.47 0.99 17.68
CA MET A 143 -8.52 0.54 16.66
C MET A 143 -9.03 0.78 15.23
N GLN A 144 -9.95 1.73 15.03
CA GLN A 144 -10.51 2.07 13.73
C GLN A 144 -9.78 3.27 13.11
N LEU A 145 -9.73 3.31 11.78
CA LEU A 145 -9.23 4.47 11.04
C LEU A 145 -10.12 5.69 11.32
N GLU A 146 -9.54 6.82 11.68
CA GLU A 146 -10.26 8.09 11.91
C GLU A 146 -10.57 8.82 10.59
N TRP A 147 -11.09 8.08 9.61
CA TRP A 147 -11.54 8.59 8.31
C TRP A 147 -12.98 8.15 8.05
N PRO A 148 -13.87 9.02 7.53
CA PRO A 148 -13.66 10.45 7.26
C PRO A 148 -13.90 11.34 8.49
N TYR A 149 -14.36 10.74 9.59
CA TYR A 149 -14.77 11.45 10.80
C TYR A 149 -13.58 11.60 11.73
N ARG A 150 -12.61 12.41 11.34
CA ARG A 150 -11.58 12.80 12.30
C ARG A 150 -12.23 13.65 13.38
N PHE A 151 -12.39 13.10 14.58
CA PHE A 151 -12.90 13.87 15.70
C PHE A 151 -11.91 14.99 16.01
N ASN A 152 -12.46 16.19 16.24
CA ASN A 152 -11.71 17.35 16.72
C ASN A 152 -11.32 17.08 18.19
N ARG A 153 -10.43 16.11 18.43
CA ARG A 153 -9.86 15.86 19.74
C ARG A 153 -9.06 17.12 20.08
N SER A 154 -9.57 17.89 21.03
CA SER A 154 -8.90 19.00 21.70
C SER A 154 -7.67 18.47 22.45
N SER A 155 -6.62 18.07 21.73
CA SER A 155 -5.36 17.68 22.34
C SER A 155 -4.64 18.96 22.76
N SER A 156 -4.49 19.11 24.07
CA SER A 156 -3.81 20.17 24.81
C SER A 156 -2.29 20.20 24.60
N SER A 157 -1.79 19.76 23.44
CA SER A 157 -0.36 19.78 23.09
C SER A 157 -0.12 20.70 21.88
N SER A 158 0.76 21.66 22.12
CA SER A 158 1.10 22.88 21.37
C SER A 158 1.74 22.68 19.99
N SER A 159 1.43 21.59 19.29
CA SER A 159 1.92 21.30 17.93
C SER A 159 0.75 21.02 16.98
N GLN A 160 -0.27 21.87 17.00
CA GLN A 160 -1.38 21.81 16.05
C GLN A 160 -0.90 22.21 14.65
N ARG A 161 -0.28 21.25 13.95
CA ARG A 161 -0.26 21.27 12.49
C ARG A 161 -1.72 21.31 12.06
N ARG A 162 -2.17 22.46 11.52
CA ARG A 162 -3.53 22.64 10.97
C ARG A 162 -3.77 21.49 9.99
N ARG A 163 -4.58 20.52 10.41
CA ARG A 163 -4.95 19.37 9.58
C ARG A 163 -6.13 19.78 8.70
N ARG A 164 -6.11 19.27 7.46
CA ARG A 164 -7.12 19.55 6.43
C ARG A 164 -8.51 19.11 6.92
N ILE A 165 -9.53 19.90 6.62
CA ILE A 165 -10.93 19.52 6.83
C ILE A 165 -11.30 18.57 5.70
N ILE A 166 -11.82 17.39 6.04
CA ILE A 166 -12.26 16.38 5.06
C ILE A 166 -13.61 16.83 4.49
N SER A 167 -13.66 17.01 3.18
CA SER A 167 -14.85 17.42 2.43
C SER A 167 -15.63 16.20 1.91
N LEU A 168 -16.86 16.44 1.44
CA LEU A 168 -17.64 15.41 0.75
C LEU A 168 -16.97 14.95 -0.56
N GLU A 169 -16.22 15.85 -1.22
CA GLU A 169 -15.48 15.52 -2.45
C GLU A 169 -14.35 14.54 -2.16
N ASP A 170 -13.66 14.68 -1.03
CA ASP A 170 -12.60 13.75 -0.61
C ASP A 170 -13.15 12.36 -0.30
N ILE A 171 -14.29 12.30 0.38
CA ILE A 171 -14.99 11.03 0.66
C ILE A 171 -15.41 10.39 -0.66
N HIS A 172 -16.05 11.17 -1.54
CA HIS A 172 -16.49 10.69 -2.84
C HIS A 172 -15.32 10.18 -3.69
N TYR A 173 -14.20 10.90 -3.66
CA TYR A 173 -12.99 10.51 -4.35
C TYR A 173 -12.53 9.12 -3.91
N VAL A 174 -12.35 8.88 -2.61
CA VAL A 174 -11.93 7.57 -2.08
C VAL A 174 -12.89 6.45 -2.51
N VAL A 175 -14.20 6.63 -2.27
CA VAL A 175 -15.20 5.57 -2.56
C VAL A 175 -15.43 5.35 -4.06
N SER A 176 -15.07 6.31 -4.91
CA SER A 176 -15.17 6.20 -6.37
C SER A 176 -14.05 5.38 -7.01
N ARG A 177 -12.94 5.13 -6.28
CA ARG A 177 -11.81 4.37 -6.82
C ARG A 177 -12.21 2.89 -6.96
N PRO A 178 -11.80 2.22 -8.05
CA PRO A 178 -11.99 0.79 -8.17
C PRO A 178 -11.09 0.06 -7.16
N THR A 179 -11.58 -1.06 -6.64
CA THR A 179 -10.79 -1.95 -5.80
C THR A 179 -9.71 -2.67 -6.62
N LEU A 180 -8.67 -3.16 -5.94
CA LEU A 180 -7.61 -3.95 -6.56
C LEU A 180 -8.18 -5.19 -7.26
N GLN A 181 -9.21 -5.80 -6.66
CA GLN A 181 -9.89 -6.95 -7.24
C GLN A 181 -10.61 -6.58 -8.53
N GLU A 182 -11.34 -5.45 -8.58
CA GLU A 182 -12.01 -5.01 -9.80
C GLU A 182 -11.04 -4.68 -10.93
N VAL A 183 -9.88 -4.10 -10.61
CA VAL A 183 -8.85 -3.77 -11.62
C VAL A 183 -8.19 -5.03 -12.19
N LEU A 184 -7.94 -6.04 -11.35
CA LEU A 184 -7.16 -7.22 -11.71
C LEU A 184 -7.99 -8.50 -11.91
N GLU A 185 -9.33 -8.40 -11.88
CA GLU A 185 -10.26 -9.54 -12.03
C GLU A 185 -9.95 -10.42 -13.26
N PRO A 186 -9.60 -9.88 -14.45
CA PRO A 186 -9.26 -10.71 -15.61
C PRO A 186 -7.94 -11.49 -15.47
N PHE A 187 -7.11 -11.19 -14.47
CA PHE A 187 -5.75 -11.68 -14.31
C PHE A 187 -5.53 -12.32 -12.93
N PRO A 188 -6.09 -13.50 -12.64
CA PRO A 188 -6.11 -14.07 -11.29
C PRO A 188 -4.71 -14.26 -10.69
N GLN A 189 -3.72 -14.67 -11.48
CA GLN A 189 -2.34 -14.82 -11.00
C GLN A 189 -1.66 -13.48 -10.74
N LEU A 190 -2.00 -12.44 -11.49
CA LEU A 190 -1.50 -11.09 -11.26
C LEU A 190 -2.16 -10.47 -10.03
N TYR A 191 -3.45 -10.69 -9.84
CA TYR A 191 -4.18 -10.29 -8.64
C TYR A 191 -3.54 -10.93 -7.38
N ASP A 192 -3.28 -12.24 -7.39
CA ASP A 192 -2.63 -12.91 -6.26
C ASP A 192 -1.22 -12.34 -5.98
N LEU A 193 -0.41 -12.14 -7.03
CA LEU A 193 0.91 -11.52 -6.90
C LEU A 193 0.81 -10.11 -6.28
N CYS A 194 -0.06 -9.26 -6.81
CA CYS A 194 -0.29 -7.91 -6.30
C CYS A 194 -0.75 -7.91 -4.85
N ARG A 195 -1.65 -8.82 -4.46
CA ARG A 195 -2.12 -8.93 -3.07
C ARG A 195 -0.98 -9.27 -2.10
N ARG A 196 0.00 -10.07 -2.54
CA ARG A 196 1.19 -10.42 -1.73
C ARG A 196 2.24 -9.32 -1.70
N LEU A 197 2.33 -8.52 -2.76
CA LEU A 197 3.17 -7.30 -2.82
C LEU A 197 2.60 -6.17 -1.96
N LEU A 198 1.28 -6.06 -1.89
CA LEU A 198 0.55 -5.06 -1.10
C LEU A 198 0.11 -5.61 0.27
N ASP A 199 0.81 -6.62 0.80
CA ASP A 199 0.57 -7.09 2.16
C ASP A 199 0.94 -5.96 3.15
N TYR A 200 0.02 -5.67 4.05
CA TYR A 200 0.15 -4.63 5.06
C TYR A 200 1.21 -4.96 6.12
N ASP A 201 1.52 -6.25 6.31
CA ASP A 201 2.63 -6.67 7.16
C ASP A 201 3.93 -6.77 6.33
N PRO A 202 4.88 -5.85 6.51
CA PRO A 202 6.14 -5.90 5.76
C PRO A 202 6.97 -7.16 6.03
N LEU A 203 6.76 -7.85 7.16
CA LEU A 203 7.44 -9.12 7.46
C LEU A 203 6.86 -10.32 6.70
N ARG A 204 5.66 -10.18 6.14
CA ARG A 204 4.95 -11.25 5.39
C ARG A 204 4.81 -10.93 3.90
N ARG A 205 5.09 -9.68 3.52
CA ARG A 205 5.13 -9.24 2.14
C ARG A 205 6.14 -10.06 1.35
N ILE A 206 5.72 -10.49 0.17
CA ILE A 206 6.56 -11.32 -0.72
C ILE A 206 7.86 -10.59 -1.07
N THR A 207 8.97 -11.30 -1.03
CA THR A 207 10.28 -10.78 -1.45
C THR A 207 10.43 -10.82 -2.97
N ALA A 208 11.39 -10.07 -3.52
CA ALA A 208 11.69 -10.11 -4.96
C ALA A 208 12.02 -11.53 -5.45
N THR A 209 12.80 -12.29 -4.67
CA THR A 209 13.17 -13.67 -4.99
C THR A 209 11.95 -14.58 -5.03
N GLU A 210 11.06 -14.47 -4.06
CA GLU A 210 9.82 -15.27 -4.02
C GLU A 210 8.85 -14.84 -5.13
N ALA A 211 8.76 -13.54 -5.42
CA ALA A 211 7.92 -13.01 -6.49
C ALA A 211 8.33 -13.57 -7.85
N LEU A 212 9.63 -13.72 -8.12
CA LEU A 212 10.13 -14.35 -9.37
C LEU A 212 9.72 -15.82 -9.51
N GLN A 213 9.40 -16.50 -8.40
CA GLN A 213 8.90 -17.88 -8.41
C GLN A 213 7.36 -17.95 -8.46
N HIS A 214 6.68 -16.80 -8.45
CA HIS A 214 5.22 -16.75 -8.45
C HIS A 214 4.62 -17.36 -9.74
N PRO A 215 3.48 -18.07 -9.67
CA PRO A 215 2.79 -18.62 -10.84
C PRO A 215 2.54 -17.62 -11.98
N PHE A 216 2.44 -16.33 -11.69
CA PHE A 216 2.35 -15.28 -12.72
C PHE A 216 3.54 -15.28 -13.69
N PHE A 217 4.75 -15.55 -13.20
CA PHE A 217 5.97 -15.60 -14.03
C PHE A 217 6.35 -17.00 -14.48
N THR A 218 5.88 -18.04 -13.78
CA THR A 218 6.31 -19.43 -14.00
C THR A 218 5.31 -20.27 -14.76
N LEU A 219 4.00 -19.96 -14.71
CA LEU A 219 3.02 -20.61 -15.57
C LEU A 219 3.17 -20.06 -16.99
N THR A 220 3.40 -20.94 -17.95
CA THR A 220 3.29 -20.57 -19.37
C THR A 220 1.85 -20.13 -19.69
N PRO A 221 1.68 -19.07 -20.50
CA PRO A 221 0.37 -18.57 -20.92
C PRO A 221 -0.53 -19.64 -21.55
#